data_AF-A0A4U0MUJ3-F1
#
_entry.id   AF-A0A4U0MUJ3-F1
#
_cell.length_a   1.000
_cell.length_b   1.000
_cell.length_c   1.000
_cell.angle_alpha   90.00
_cell.angle_beta   90.00
_cell.angle_gamma   90.00
#
_symmetry.space_group_name_H-M   'P 1'
#
loop_
_entity.id
_entity.type
_entity.pdbx_description
1 polymer ?
#
loop_
_entity_poly.entity_id
_entity_poly.type
_entity_poly.pdbx_seq_one_letter_code
_entity_poly.pdbx_strand_id
1 'polypeptide(L)'
;MSLHYEVVLTCVLQDDTPDAVLAALRWHLGLAPERPAELDAEEHSYPMLSPDPDSRLPGGDFASLRRQSRGFTAAGDERHAWGLFSRNLWLDDMMGDLYTVMDLLSPHIAEPGYCGHFREEFDAEPTSLTFREDAFGPLKL
;
A
#
# COMPACT_ATOMS: atom_id res chain seq x y z
N MET A 1 7.14 12.86 23.06
CA MET A 1 6.15 13.30 22.05
C MET A 1 6.26 12.32 20.92
N SER A 2 5.17 11.65 20.55
CA SER A 2 5.17 10.74 19.40
C SER A 2 5.03 11.56 18.11
N LEU A 3 5.80 11.21 17.10
CA LEU A 3 5.70 11.85 15.78
C LEU A 3 4.56 11.19 15.00
N HIS A 4 3.89 11.97 14.16
CA HIS A 4 2.82 11.47 13.30
C HIS A 4 3.23 11.61 11.84
N TYR A 5 3.01 10.57 11.06
CA TYR A 5 3.36 10.50 9.66
C TYR A 5 2.11 10.31 8.83
N GLU A 6 1.89 11.19 7.86
CA GLU A 6 1.02 10.90 6.74
C GLU A 6 1.74 9.90 5.84
N VAL A 7 1.21 8.68 5.73
CA VAL A 7 1.73 7.62 4.87
C VAL A 7 0.75 7.39 3.73
N VAL A 8 1.22 7.58 2.50
CA VAL A 8 0.45 7.38 1.28
C VAL A 8 1.09 6.26 0.48
N LEU A 9 0.32 5.22 0.18
CA LEU A 9 0.71 4.17 -0.77
C LEU A 9 -0.17 4.26 -2.01
N THR A 10 0.43 4.20 -3.18
CA THR A 10 -0.28 4.23 -4.46
C THR A 10 0.48 3.44 -5.48
N CYS A 11 -0.04 2.28 -5.87
CA CYS A 11 0.64 1.41 -6.82
C CYS A 11 -0.36 0.59 -7.64
N VAL A 12 0.17 -0.04 -8.67
CA VAL A 12 -0.59 -0.91 -9.57
C VAL A 12 0.02 -2.29 -9.53
N LEU A 13 -0.78 -3.28 -9.17
CA LEU A 13 -0.39 -4.68 -9.13
C LEU A 13 -0.79 -5.39 -10.42
N GLN A 14 -0.04 -6.43 -10.76
CA GLN A 14 -0.28 -7.28 -11.93
C GLN A 14 -1.66 -7.94 -11.86
N ASP A 15 -2.28 -8.20 -13.01
CA ASP A 15 -3.63 -8.80 -13.03
C ASP A 15 -3.68 -10.19 -12.41
N ASP A 16 -2.58 -10.94 -12.55
CA ASP A 16 -2.36 -12.29 -12.03
C ASP A 16 -1.81 -12.32 -10.60
N THR A 17 -1.87 -11.19 -9.88
CA THR A 17 -1.55 -11.13 -8.44
C THR A 17 -2.34 -12.23 -7.71
N PRO A 18 -1.67 -13.11 -6.94
CA PRO A 18 -2.33 -14.25 -6.31
C PRO A 18 -3.48 -13.84 -5.39
N ASP A 19 -4.57 -14.62 -5.39
CA ASP A 19 -5.74 -14.35 -4.55
C ASP A 19 -5.40 -14.26 -3.06
N ALA A 20 -4.43 -15.05 -2.58
CA ALA A 20 -3.94 -15.00 -1.21
C ALA A 20 -3.32 -13.64 -0.86
N VAL A 21 -2.55 -13.06 -1.79
CA VAL A 21 -1.96 -11.71 -1.64
C VAL A 21 -3.05 -10.66 -1.66
N LEU A 22 -4.01 -10.75 -2.60
CA LEU A 22 -5.15 -9.84 -2.64
C LEU A 22 -6.01 -9.93 -1.36
N ALA A 23 -6.16 -11.11 -0.78
CA ALA A 23 -6.86 -11.30 0.50
C ALA A 23 -6.10 -10.65 1.65
N ALA A 24 -4.77 -10.83 1.73
CA ALA A 24 -3.93 -10.16 2.72
C ALA A 24 -4.01 -8.63 2.59
N LEU A 25 -3.93 -8.09 1.38
CA LEU A 25 -4.07 -6.66 1.12
C LEU A 25 -5.46 -6.14 1.52
N ARG A 26 -6.55 -6.87 1.19
CA ARG A 26 -7.90 -6.48 1.63
C ARG A 26 -8.01 -6.41 3.14
N TRP A 27 -7.43 -7.37 3.86
CA TRP A 27 -7.42 -7.35 5.32
C TRP A 27 -6.60 -6.16 5.86
N HIS A 28 -5.38 -5.95 5.35
CA HIS A 28 -4.55 -4.81 5.75
C HIS A 28 -5.23 -3.47 5.51
N LEU A 29 -5.98 -3.34 4.42
CA LEU A 29 -6.75 -2.13 4.05
C LEU A 29 -8.07 -1.98 4.83
N GLY A 30 -8.40 -2.89 5.75
CA GLY A 30 -9.67 -2.89 6.47
C GLY A 30 -10.89 -3.21 5.60
N LEU A 31 -10.68 -3.72 4.38
CA LEU A 31 -11.74 -4.12 3.43
C LEU A 31 -12.24 -5.55 3.69
N ALA A 32 -11.51 -6.33 4.48
CA ALA A 32 -11.91 -7.65 4.97
C ALA A 32 -11.73 -7.70 6.50
N PRO A 33 -12.72 -8.21 7.25
CA PRO A 33 -12.68 -8.19 8.72
C PRO A 33 -11.76 -9.24 9.33
N GLU A 34 -11.49 -10.34 8.61
CA GLU A 34 -10.73 -11.48 9.10
C GLU A 34 -9.38 -11.56 8.40
N ARG A 35 -8.34 -11.88 9.18
CA ARG A 35 -7.01 -12.14 8.64
C ARG A 35 -7.01 -13.46 7.88
N PRO A 36 -6.42 -13.54 6.67
CA PRO A 36 -6.25 -14.80 5.96
C PRO A 36 -5.45 -15.81 6.80
N ALA A 37 -5.81 -17.10 6.71
CA ALA A 37 -5.18 -18.15 7.51
C ALA A 37 -3.74 -18.46 7.08
N GLU A 38 -3.44 -18.21 5.82
CA GLU A 38 -2.14 -18.44 5.18
C GLU A 38 -1.13 -17.31 5.46
N LEU A 39 -1.58 -16.19 6.01
CA LEU A 39 -0.73 -15.04 6.32
C LEU A 39 -0.01 -15.26 7.65
N ASP A 40 1.31 -15.04 7.66
CA ASP A 40 2.13 -15.21 8.86
C ASP A 40 1.63 -14.30 9.99
N ALA A 41 1.37 -14.91 11.15
CA ALA A 41 0.75 -14.22 12.26
C ALA A 41 1.69 -13.32 13.06
N GLU A 42 2.98 -13.63 13.05
CA GLU A 42 4.03 -12.86 13.72
C GLU A 42 4.41 -11.64 12.87
N GLU A 43 4.54 -11.83 11.56
CA GLU A 43 4.85 -10.75 10.62
C GLU A 43 3.64 -9.83 10.37
N HIS A 44 2.44 -10.39 10.23
CA HIS A 44 1.20 -9.65 9.97
C HIS A 44 0.25 -9.75 11.17
N SER A 45 0.63 -9.06 12.25
CA SER A 45 -0.08 -9.11 13.53
C SER A 45 -1.37 -8.28 13.57
N TYR A 46 -1.49 -7.22 12.75
CA TYR A 46 -2.66 -6.34 12.69
C TYR A 46 -2.84 -5.67 11.30
N PRO A 47 -4.03 -5.12 10.98
CA PRO A 47 -4.30 -4.52 9.66
C PRO A 47 -3.70 -3.10 9.53
N MET A 48 -2.41 -3.04 9.16
CA MET A 48 -1.59 -1.82 9.11
C MET A 48 -2.12 -0.64 8.27
N LEU A 49 -2.97 -0.86 7.27
CA LEU A 49 -3.49 0.18 6.37
C LEU A 49 -4.99 0.46 6.57
N SER A 50 -5.59 -0.08 7.63
CA SER A 50 -7.01 0.10 7.90
C SER A 50 -7.26 1.57 8.24
N PRO A 51 -8.19 2.25 7.54
CA PRO A 51 -8.49 3.64 7.84
C PRO A 51 -8.96 3.82 9.29
N ASP A 52 -8.33 4.75 10.02
CA ASP A 52 -8.80 5.17 11.34
C ASP A 52 -10.02 6.11 11.17
N PRO A 53 -11.21 5.75 11.70
CA PRO A 53 -12.39 6.61 11.65
C PRO A 53 -12.20 7.95 12.39
N ASP A 54 -11.26 8.00 13.34
CA ASP A 54 -10.93 9.19 14.14
C ASP A 54 -9.66 9.90 13.64
N SER A 55 -9.18 9.56 12.43
CA SER A 55 -7.99 10.16 11.83
C SER A 55 -8.06 11.69 11.79
N ARG A 56 -6.95 12.32 12.18
CA ARG A 56 -6.79 13.78 12.17
C ARG A 56 -6.37 14.34 10.81
N LEU A 57 -6.14 13.49 9.81
CA LEU A 57 -5.79 13.97 8.47
C LEU A 57 -6.95 14.77 7.86
N PRO A 58 -6.67 15.89 7.17
CA PRO A 58 -7.69 16.58 6.39
C PRO A 58 -8.30 15.63 5.36
N GLY A 59 -9.61 15.38 5.43
CA GLY A 59 -10.31 14.40 4.60
C GLY A 59 -10.27 12.96 5.10
N GLY A 60 -9.65 12.71 6.25
CA GLY A 60 -9.54 11.41 6.90
C GLY A 60 -8.55 10.45 6.24
N ASP A 61 -8.45 9.28 6.85
CA ASP A 61 -7.79 8.11 6.27
C ASP A 61 -8.65 7.52 5.15
N PHE A 62 -7.99 6.86 4.21
CA PHE A 62 -8.67 6.22 3.09
C PHE A 62 -7.90 5.00 2.59
N ALA A 63 -8.64 3.96 2.17
CA ALA A 63 -8.07 2.75 1.61
C ALA A 63 -8.94 2.23 0.47
N SER A 64 -8.29 1.74 -0.59
CA SER A 64 -8.97 1.12 -1.73
C SER A 64 -8.07 0.10 -2.44
N LEU A 65 -8.70 -0.98 -2.88
CA LEU A 65 -8.12 -1.98 -3.77
C LEU A 65 -9.18 -2.34 -4.81
N ARG A 66 -8.93 -2.04 -6.08
CA ARG A 66 -9.90 -2.27 -7.16
C ARG A 66 -9.22 -2.80 -8.41
N ARG A 67 -9.83 -3.82 -9.03
CA ARG A 67 -9.47 -4.23 -10.38
C ARG A 67 -9.98 -3.20 -11.37
N GLN A 68 -9.12 -2.75 -12.28
CA GLN A 68 -9.40 -1.69 -13.23
C GLN A 68 -9.00 -2.12 -14.64
N SER A 69 -9.72 -1.63 -15.64
CA SER A 69 -9.30 -1.73 -17.03
C SER A 69 -8.19 -0.72 -17.32
N ARG A 70 -7.11 -1.16 -17.96
CA ARG A 70 -5.93 -0.37 -18.33
C ARG A 70 -5.79 -0.22 -19.84
N GLY A 71 -6.82 -0.57 -20.61
CA GLY A 71 -6.86 -0.47 -22.07
C GLY A 71 -6.93 -1.83 -22.76
N PHE A 72 -6.55 -1.88 -24.03
CA PHE A 72 -6.64 -3.08 -24.86
C PHE A 72 -5.27 -3.47 -25.44
N THR A 73 -5.03 -4.77 -25.61
CA THR A 73 -3.88 -5.29 -26.36
C THR A 73 -4.05 -4.99 -27.85
N ALA A 74 -2.98 -5.15 -28.64
CA ALA A 74 -3.06 -5.08 -30.10
C ALA A 74 -3.99 -6.16 -30.72
N ALA A 75 -4.28 -7.24 -29.98
CA ALA A 75 -5.22 -8.29 -30.37
C ALA A 75 -6.68 -7.96 -30.00
N GLY A 76 -6.92 -6.86 -29.28
CA GLY A 76 -8.25 -6.43 -28.84
C GLY A 76 -8.67 -6.96 -27.46
N ASP A 77 -7.82 -7.73 -26.78
CA ASP A 77 -8.09 -8.21 -25.42
C ASP A 77 -7.94 -7.09 -24.39
N GLU A 78 -8.87 -7.01 -23.44
CA GLU A 78 -8.81 -6.03 -22.36
C GLU A 78 -7.68 -6.36 -21.38
N ARG A 79 -6.87 -5.35 -21.04
CA ARG A 79 -5.83 -5.45 -20.01
C ARG A 79 -6.41 -4.97 -18.70
N HIS A 80 -6.24 -5.77 -17.67
CA HIS A 80 -6.61 -5.39 -16.31
C HIS A 80 -5.39 -5.26 -15.41
N ALA A 81 -5.57 -4.58 -14.29
CA ALA A 81 -4.61 -4.49 -13.21
C ALA A 81 -5.34 -4.14 -11.91
N TRP A 82 -4.68 -4.31 -10.76
CA TRP A 82 -5.23 -3.91 -9.47
C TRP A 82 -4.65 -2.58 -9.03
N GLY A 83 -5.49 -1.55 -8.95
CA GLY A 83 -5.13 -0.27 -8.36
C GLY A 83 -5.27 -0.35 -6.84
N LEU A 84 -4.16 -0.11 -6.14
CA LEU A 84 -4.11 0.04 -4.68
C LEU A 84 -3.82 1.49 -4.33
N PHE A 85 -4.62 2.03 -3.41
CA PHE A 85 -4.37 3.34 -2.83
C PHE A 85 -4.72 3.32 -1.34
N SER A 86 -3.79 3.75 -0.50
CA SER A 86 -4.03 4.01 0.92
C SER A 86 -3.44 5.34 1.35
N ARG A 87 -4.06 5.95 2.34
CA ARG A 87 -3.61 7.15 3.03
C ARG A 87 -3.96 6.99 4.50
N ASN A 88 -2.94 6.94 5.34
CA ASN A 88 -3.08 6.68 6.77
C ASN A 88 -2.25 7.65 7.59
N LEU A 89 -2.69 7.92 8.82
CA LEU A 89 -1.89 8.61 9.83
C LEU A 89 -1.22 7.58 10.73
N TRP A 90 0.09 7.45 10.64
CA TRP A 90 0.89 6.51 11.41
C TRP A 90 1.66 7.19 12.54
N LEU A 91 1.91 6.45 13.61
CA LEU A 91 2.87 6.84 14.63
C LEU A 91 4.28 6.39 14.22
N ASP A 92 5.30 6.96 14.87
CA ASP A 92 6.71 6.68 14.58
C ASP A 92 7.10 5.21 14.79
N ASP A 93 6.49 4.53 15.75
CA ASP A 93 6.71 3.10 16.02
C ASP A 93 6.16 2.20 14.89
N MET A 94 5.06 2.60 14.24
CA MET A 94 4.49 1.89 13.10
C MET A 94 5.32 2.01 11.82
N MET A 95 6.23 3.00 11.72
CA MET A 95 7.04 3.21 10.52
C MET A 95 7.97 2.02 10.23
N GLY A 96 8.31 1.20 11.24
CA GLY A 96 9.05 -0.05 11.04
C GLY A 96 8.26 -1.09 10.23
N ASP A 97 6.94 -1.10 10.38
CA ASP A 97 6.03 -2.05 9.72
C ASP A 97 5.76 -1.70 8.25
N LEU A 98 6.25 -0.53 7.79
CA LEU A 98 6.20 -0.16 6.38
C LEU A 98 6.87 -1.22 5.50
N TYR A 99 7.98 -1.79 5.97
CA TYR A 99 8.71 -2.82 5.20
C TYR A 99 7.85 -4.06 4.97
N THR A 100 7.10 -4.52 5.97
CA THR A 100 6.19 -5.68 5.85
C THR A 100 5.16 -5.49 4.73
N VAL A 101 4.51 -4.33 4.67
CA VAL A 101 3.54 -4.02 3.61
C VAL A 101 4.23 -3.96 2.25
N MET A 102 5.41 -3.34 2.19
CA MET A 102 6.16 -3.16 0.96
C MET A 102 6.73 -4.47 0.41
N ASP A 103 7.17 -5.38 1.29
CA ASP A 103 7.60 -6.74 0.93
C ASP A 103 6.44 -7.57 0.36
N LEU A 104 5.24 -7.41 0.90
CA LEU A 104 4.02 -8.03 0.34
C LEU A 104 3.66 -7.48 -1.05
N LEU A 105 3.93 -6.20 -1.31
CA LEU A 105 3.59 -5.55 -2.59
C LEU A 105 4.64 -5.78 -3.68
N SER A 106 5.92 -5.74 -3.31
CA SER A 106 7.03 -5.62 -4.25
C SER A 106 7.06 -6.69 -5.37
N PRO A 107 6.76 -7.98 -5.12
CA PRO A 107 6.82 -9.01 -6.16
C PRO A 107 5.70 -8.89 -7.20
N HIS A 108 4.66 -8.11 -6.91
CA HIS A 108 3.42 -8.07 -7.68
C HIS A 108 3.21 -6.74 -8.39
N ILE A 109 4.20 -5.85 -8.39
CA ILE A 109 4.11 -4.56 -9.05
C ILE A 109 4.08 -4.73 -10.57
N ALA A 110 3.10 -4.10 -11.22
CA ALA A 110 2.96 -4.12 -12.67
C ALA A 110 3.95 -3.16 -13.36
N GLU A 111 4.23 -2.01 -12.73
CA GLU A 111 5.08 -0.95 -13.26
C GLU A 111 5.99 -0.42 -12.15
N PRO A 112 7.32 -0.64 -12.22
CA PRO A 112 8.28 -0.03 -11.31
C PRO A 112 8.19 1.50 -11.37
N GLY A 113 8.43 2.17 -10.24
CA GLY A 113 8.35 3.63 -10.16
C GLY A 113 7.84 4.13 -8.81
N TYR A 114 7.24 5.32 -8.82
CA TYR A 114 6.64 5.93 -7.64
C TYR A 114 5.54 5.06 -7.05
N CYS A 115 5.63 4.79 -5.75
CA CYS A 115 4.67 3.94 -5.05
C CYS A 115 4.04 4.58 -3.80
N GLY A 116 4.33 5.85 -3.55
CA GLY A 116 3.85 6.53 -2.36
C GLY A 116 4.84 7.52 -1.79
N HIS A 117 4.51 8.04 -0.63
CA HIS A 117 5.41 8.85 0.19
C HIS A 117 5.00 8.76 1.65
N PHE A 118 5.90 9.16 2.54
CA PHE A 118 5.55 9.50 3.90
C PHE A 118 6.08 10.88 4.27
N ARG A 119 5.38 11.57 5.16
CA ARG A 119 5.73 12.92 5.61
C ARG A 119 5.32 13.10 7.06
N GLU A 120 6.22 13.62 7.88
CA GLU A 120 5.88 13.99 9.26
C GLU A 120 4.91 15.19 9.25
N GLU A 121 3.96 15.25 10.19
CA GLU A 121 2.86 16.23 10.22
C GLU A 121 3.30 17.69 10.05
N PHE A 122 4.48 18.06 10.55
CA PHE A 122 5.03 19.41 10.50
C PHE A 122 6.14 19.60 9.46
N ASP A 123 6.51 18.55 8.72
CA ASP A 123 7.53 18.63 7.67
C ASP A 123 6.94 19.15 6.35
N ALA A 124 7.73 19.95 5.64
CA ALA A 124 7.35 20.49 4.34
C ALA A 124 7.67 19.52 3.19
N GLU A 125 8.69 18.67 3.35
CA GLU A 125 9.19 17.80 2.28
C GLU A 125 8.83 16.33 2.52
N PRO A 126 8.03 15.69 1.63
CA PRO A 126 7.71 14.28 1.76
C PRO A 126 8.89 13.39 1.32
N THR A 127 9.11 12.29 2.02
CA THR A 127 10.01 11.23 1.55
C THR A 127 9.25 10.32 0.58
N SER A 128 9.62 10.37 -0.69
CA SER A 128 8.98 9.55 -1.72
C SER A 128 9.47 8.09 -1.67
N LEU A 129 8.56 7.15 -1.88
CA LEU A 129 8.82 5.72 -1.98
C LEU A 129 8.80 5.32 -3.45
N THR A 130 9.74 4.46 -3.85
CA THR A 130 9.77 3.90 -5.21
C THR A 130 10.01 2.40 -5.20
N PHE A 131 9.33 1.67 -6.08
CA PHE A 131 9.69 0.31 -6.47
C PHE A 131 10.72 0.36 -7.61
N ARG A 132 11.72 -0.50 -7.51
CA ARG A 132 12.74 -0.83 -8.50
C ARG A 132 12.61 -2.33 -8.79
N GLU A 133 13.14 -2.78 -9.93
CA GLU A 133 12.91 -4.13 -10.49
C GLU A 133 13.00 -5.29 -9.47
N ASP A 134 13.80 -5.15 -8.39
CA ASP A 134 13.87 -6.14 -7.29
C ASP A 134 13.97 -5.51 -5.87
N ALA A 135 13.58 -4.24 -5.67
CA ALA A 135 13.73 -3.57 -4.37
C ALA A 135 12.77 -2.38 -4.20
N PHE A 136 12.50 -1.97 -2.97
CA PHE A 136 11.90 -0.68 -2.67
C PHE A 136 12.79 0.15 -1.75
N GLY A 137 12.60 1.47 -1.79
CA GLY A 137 13.30 2.35 -0.87
C GLY A 137 12.95 3.82 -1.11
N PRO A 138 13.42 4.70 -0.21
CA PRO A 138 13.25 6.13 -0.38
C PRO A 138 13.92 6.58 -1.67
N LEU A 139 13.23 7.39 -2.46
CA LEU A 139 13.82 8.10 -3.58
C LEU A 139 14.79 9.14 -3.02
N LYS A 140 16.08 8.85 -3.06
CA LYS A 140 17.09 9.90 -3.01
C LYS A 140 17.07 10.63 -4.35
N LEU A 141 16.48 11.83 -4.36
CA LEU A 141 16.65 12.79 -5.44
C LEU A 141 18.10 13.27 -5.48
#